data_AF-A0AAV5TBW9-F1
#
_entry.id   AF-A0AAV5TBW9-F1
#
_cell.length_a   1.000
_cell.length_b   1.000
_cell.length_c   1.000
_cell.angle_alpha   90.00
_cell.angle_beta   90.00
_cell.angle_gamma   90.00
#
_symmetry.space_group_name_H-M   'P 1'
#
loop_
_entity.id
_entity.type
_entity.pdbx_description
1 polymer ?
#
loop_
_entity_poly.entity_id
_entity_poly.type
_entity_poly.pdbx_seq_one_letter_code
_entity_poly.pdbx_strand_id
1 'polypeptide(L)'
;WTRTHFTAFFSLFSRIDTLVLDNFKREKVFEAVEKTLKNVGINRLDIRLDQLTNVLQGGIIRLCLNNGIRHILVTVNPGKINEFEEFVKQLSELGMTFDVYERNGDVDIQYFGKSAEYWNLKAGELMMSGIEMQMVTQSDATFDHGGYELRGVRAHIRCGKMEEQDTQPLRPLPLSRGYMPR
;
A
#
# COMPACT_ATOMS: atom_id res chain seq x y z
N TRP A 1 -24.96 -4.60 -16.11
CA TRP A 1 -24.40 -3.23 -16.06
C TRP A 1 -23.12 -3.21 -16.87
N THR A 2 -23.02 -2.40 -17.92
CA THR A 2 -21.90 -2.41 -18.87
C THR A 2 -20.83 -1.39 -18.49
N ARG A 3 -19.58 -1.70 -18.83
CA ARG A 3 -18.36 -0.94 -18.49
C ARG A 3 -18.44 0.56 -18.81
N THR A 4 -19.13 0.93 -19.89
CA THR A 4 -19.33 2.32 -20.32
C THR A 4 -20.08 3.17 -19.29
N HIS A 5 -20.99 2.57 -18.51
CA HIS A 5 -21.77 3.28 -17.49
C HIS A 5 -20.91 3.66 -16.28
N PHE A 6 -19.90 2.85 -15.93
CA PHE A 6 -18.99 3.16 -14.83
C PHE A 6 -18.04 4.30 -15.15
N THR A 7 -17.46 4.33 -16.35
CA THR A 7 -16.62 5.46 -16.78
C THR A 7 -17.41 6.77 -16.77
N ALA A 8 -18.65 6.75 -17.28
CA ALA A 8 -19.51 7.94 -17.24
C ALA A 8 -19.80 8.38 -15.80
N PHE A 9 -20.15 7.44 -14.91
CA PHE A 9 -20.37 7.74 -13.50
C PHE A 9 -19.15 8.36 -12.82
N PHE A 10 -17.97 7.76 -12.96
CA PHE A 10 -16.76 8.25 -12.29
C PHE A 10 -16.24 9.57 -12.87
N SER A 11 -16.55 9.87 -14.14
CA SER A 11 -16.21 11.16 -14.74
C SER A 11 -16.90 12.36 -14.08
N LEU A 12 -17.96 12.12 -13.29
CA LEU A 12 -18.62 13.17 -12.50
C LEU A 12 -17.81 13.59 -11.28
N PHE A 13 -16.80 12.82 -10.89
CA PHE A 13 -15.95 13.11 -9.74
C PHE A 13 -14.62 13.67 -10.23
N SER A 14 -14.21 14.82 -9.67
CA SER A 14 -12.87 15.36 -9.91
C SER A 14 -11.78 14.55 -9.20
N ARG A 15 -12.15 13.87 -8.12
CA ARG A 15 -11.21 13.20 -7.22
C ARG A 15 -11.87 12.06 -6.44
N ILE A 16 -11.12 11.00 -6.21
CA ILE A 16 -11.42 9.92 -5.28
C ILE A 16 -10.45 10.05 -4.11
N ASP A 17 -10.98 10.03 -2.89
CA ASP A 17 -10.12 10.10 -1.71
C ASP A 17 -9.29 8.82 -1.57
N THR A 18 -9.95 7.68 -1.40
CA THR A 18 -9.27 6.39 -1.28
C THR A 18 -9.86 5.38 -2.26
N LEU A 19 -9.00 4.75 -3.06
CA LEU A 19 -9.35 3.58 -3.86
C LEU A 19 -8.85 2.33 -3.14
N VAL A 20 -9.77 1.43 -2.80
CA VAL A 20 -9.43 0.12 -2.21
C VAL A 20 -9.51 -0.97 -3.28
N LEU A 21 -8.41 -1.68 -3.50
CA LEU A 21 -8.35 -2.87 -4.36
C LEU A 21 -8.16 -4.10 -3.48
N ASP A 22 -9.22 -4.89 -3.36
CA ASP A 22 -9.26 -6.07 -2.50
C ASP A 22 -9.69 -7.32 -3.30
N ASN A 23 -9.19 -8.49 -2.88
CA ASN A 23 -9.59 -9.81 -3.35
C ASN A 23 -9.60 -9.98 -4.89
N PHE A 24 -8.63 -9.38 -5.59
CA PHE A 24 -8.48 -9.55 -7.02
C PHE A 24 -7.38 -10.57 -7.33
N LYS A 25 -7.70 -11.52 -8.22
CA LYS A 25 -6.78 -12.60 -8.61
C LYS A 25 -6.03 -12.33 -9.92
N ARG A 26 -6.33 -11.23 -10.61
CA ARG A 26 -5.89 -11.00 -12.00
C ARG A 26 -5.31 -9.60 -12.17
N GLU A 27 -4.19 -9.52 -12.85
CA GLU A 27 -3.49 -8.27 -13.22
C GLU A 27 -4.36 -7.33 -14.07
N LYS A 28 -5.32 -7.89 -14.82
CA LYS A 28 -6.31 -7.13 -15.60
C LYS A 28 -7.13 -6.15 -14.76
N VAL A 29 -7.12 -6.26 -13.43
CA VAL A 29 -7.75 -5.27 -12.55
C VAL A 29 -7.13 -3.89 -12.76
N PHE A 30 -5.80 -3.76 -12.86
CA PHE A 30 -5.15 -2.46 -13.02
C PHE A 30 -5.55 -1.83 -14.35
N GLU A 31 -5.52 -2.58 -15.45
CA GLU A 31 -6.01 -2.08 -16.74
C GLU A 31 -7.49 -1.68 -16.72
N ALA A 32 -8.32 -2.42 -15.98
CA ALA A 32 -9.74 -2.11 -15.86
C ALA A 32 -9.94 -0.81 -15.07
N VAL A 33 -9.22 -0.65 -13.97
CA VAL A 33 -9.24 0.55 -13.12
C VAL A 33 -8.73 1.75 -13.87
N GLU A 34 -7.55 1.67 -14.50
CA GLU A 34 -6.94 2.76 -15.29
C GLU A 34 -7.88 3.25 -16.40
N LYS A 35 -8.57 2.33 -17.09
CA LYS A 35 -9.54 2.70 -18.13
C LYS A 35 -10.82 3.29 -17.55
N THR A 36 -11.27 2.83 -16.39
CA THR A 36 -12.53 3.26 -15.78
C THR A 36 -12.39 4.61 -15.09
N LEU A 37 -11.28 4.81 -14.39
CA LEU A 37 -10.94 6.00 -13.61
C LEU A 37 -9.98 6.93 -14.37
N LYS A 38 -10.00 6.87 -15.71
CA LYS A 38 -9.15 7.70 -16.54
C LYS A 38 -9.41 9.18 -16.22
N ASN A 39 -8.34 9.92 -15.93
CA ASN A 39 -8.37 11.34 -15.54
C ASN A 39 -9.04 11.66 -14.20
N VAL A 40 -9.36 10.66 -13.38
CA VAL A 40 -9.86 10.87 -12.01
C VAL A 40 -8.67 10.81 -11.06
N GLY A 41 -8.39 11.91 -10.36
CA GLY A 41 -7.32 11.93 -9.36
C GLY A 41 -7.64 11.03 -8.18
N ILE A 42 -6.66 10.29 -7.65
CA ILE A 42 -6.83 9.41 -6.50
C ILE A 42 -5.81 9.82 -5.43
N ASN A 43 -6.22 10.10 -4.18
CA ASN A 43 -5.26 10.53 -3.15
C ASN A 43 -4.44 9.36 -2.66
N ARG A 44 -5.17 8.29 -2.36
CA ARG A 44 -4.67 7.13 -1.65
C ARG A 44 -5.11 5.85 -2.32
N LEU A 45 -4.17 4.92 -2.42
CA LEU A 45 -4.40 3.56 -2.89
C LEU A 45 -4.20 2.59 -1.72
N ASP A 46 -5.24 1.81 -1.39
CA ASP A 46 -5.19 0.73 -0.40
C ASP A 46 -5.33 -0.60 -1.15
N ILE A 47 -4.33 -1.46 -1.09
CA ILE A 47 -4.29 -2.71 -1.83
C ILE A 47 -4.13 -3.86 -0.87
N ARG A 48 -4.93 -4.91 -1.07
CA ARG A 48 -4.94 -6.09 -0.20
C ARG A 48 -4.69 -7.32 -1.03
N LEU A 49 -3.55 -7.96 -0.77
CA LEU A 49 -3.00 -9.03 -1.59
C LEU A 49 -2.60 -10.21 -0.70
N ASP A 50 -2.49 -11.38 -1.30
CA ASP A 50 -1.79 -12.49 -0.65
C ASP A 50 -0.27 -12.35 -0.82
N GLN A 51 0.19 -11.89 -1.99
CA GLN A 51 1.61 -11.68 -2.31
C GLN A 51 1.79 -10.43 -3.18
N LEU A 52 2.91 -9.71 -2.98
CA LEU A 52 3.29 -8.54 -3.78
C LEU A 52 4.37 -8.92 -4.80
N THR A 53 3.95 -9.39 -5.96
CA THR A 53 4.84 -9.80 -7.07
C THR A 53 5.30 -8.60 -7.90
N ASN A 54 6.38 -8.75 -8.67
CA ASN A 54 6.92 -7.69 -9.55
C ASN A 54 5.87 -7.19 -10.57
N VAL A 55 4.99 -8.08 -11.05
CA VAL A 55 3.94 -7.69 -12.00
C VAL A 55 2.89 -6.82 -11.31
N LEU A 56 2.50 -7.15 -10.08
CA LEU A 56 1.61 -6.31 -9.28
C LEU A 56 2.27 -4.97 -8.96
N GLN A 57 3.55 -4.96 -8.59
CA GLN A 57 4.34 -3.74 -8.34
C GLN A 57 4.33 -2.80 -9.56
N GLY A 58 4.59 -3.32 -10.76
CA GLY A 58 4.52 -2.53 -11.99
C GLY A 58 3.12 -1.97 -12.28
N GLY A 59 2.07 -2.75 -11.98
CA GLY A 59 0.68 -2.28 -12.07
C GLY A 59 0.36 -1.15 -11.09
N ILE A 60 0.88 -1.24 -9.86
CA ILE A 60 0.73 -0.21 -8.82
C ILE A 60 1.41 1.08 -9.28
N ILE A 61 2.67 1.02 -9.70
CA ILE A 61 3.42 2.20 -10.15
C ILE A 61 2.69 2.90 -11.31
N ARG A 62 2.25 2.13 -12.31
CA ARG A 62 1.54 2.68 -13.46
C ARG A 62 0.23 3.35 -13.06
N LEU A 63 -0.55 2.72 -12.18
CA LEU A 63 -1.78 3.31 -11.66
C LEU A 63 -1.48 4.61 -10.88
N CYS A 64 -0.42 4.63 -10.09
CA CYS A 64 -0.07 5.80 -9.30
C CYS A 64 0.36 6.98 -10.17
N LEU A 65 1.16 6.73 -11.21
CA LEU A 65 1.52 7.74 -12.22
C LEU A 65 0.29 8.31 -12.93
N ASN A 66 -0.58 7.44 -13.42
CA ASN A 66 -1.73 7.85 -14.25
C ASN A 66 -2.81 8.60 -13.46
N ASN A 67 -2.93 8.34 -12.17
CA ASN A 67 -3.99 8.89 -11.32
C ASN A 67 -3.48 9.87 -10.25
N GLY A 68 -2.18 10.22 -10.27
CA GLY A 68 -1.59 11.20 -9.36
C GLY A 68 -1.59 10.77 -7.89
N ILE A 69 -1.44 9.47 -7.63
CA ILE A 69 -1.48 8.88 -6.29
C ILE A 69 -0.15 9.16 -5.60
N ARG A 70 -0.20 9.65 -4.37
CA ARG A 70 1.00 9.93 -3.55
C ARG A 70 1.12 9.05 -2.31
N HIS A 71 0.04 8.39 -1.94
CA HIS A 71 -0.06 7.62 -0.71
C HIS A 71 -0.49 6.19 -1.04
N ILE A 72 0.37 5.23 -0.77
CA ILE A 72 0.13 3.82 -1.08
C ILE A 72 0.18 3.04 0.21
N LEU A 73 -0.88 2.27 0.45
CA LEU A 73 -0.95 1.28 1.51
C LEU A 73 -1.10 -0.10 0.88
N VAL A 74 -0.24 -1.04 1.26
CA VAL A 74 -0.38 -2.45 0.89
C VAL A 74 -0.54 -3.31 2.14
N THR A 75 -1.53 -4.18 2.15
CA THR A 75 -1.70 -5.23 3.17
C THR A 75 -1.43 -6.59 2.54
N VAL A 76 -0.45 -7.34 3.05
CA VAL A 76 -0.07 -8.67 2.54
C VAL A 76 -0.28 -9.77 3.57
N ASN A 77 -0.45 -11.03 3.14
CA ASN A 77 -0.33 -12.16 4.05
C ASN A 77 1.14 -12.33 4.50
N PRO A 78 1.40 -13.04 5.62
CA PRO A 78 2.75 -13.39 6.02
C PRO A 78 3.54 -14.04 4.88
N GLY A 79 4.72 -13.52 4.58
CA GLY A 79 5.50 -14.03 3.45
C GLY A 79 6.52 -13.05 2.91
N LYS A 80 7.20 -13.48 1.84
CA LYS A 80 8.27 -12.71 1.20
C LYS A 80 7.69 -11.61 0.31
N ILE A 81 8.22 -10.40 0.45
CA ILE A 81 8.10 -9.35 -0.55
C ILE A 81 9.33 -9.45 -1.47
N ASN A 82 9.11 -9.74 -2.75
CA ASN A 82 10.18 -9.82 -3.73
C ASN A 82 10.59 -8.42 -4.16
N GLU A 83 11.90 -8.20 -4.37
CA GLU A 83 12.43 -6.94 -4.93
C GLU A 83 11.97 -5.67 -4.19
N PHE A 84 11.71 -5.80 -2.89
CA PHE A 84 11.18 -4.72 -2.04
C PHE A 84 11.95 -3.41 -2.20
N GLU A 85 13.28 -3.48 -2.19
CA GLU A 85 14.15 -2.31 -2.28
C GLU A 85 13.98 -1.53 -3.59
N GLU A 86 13.98 -2.25 -4.72
CA GLU A 86 13.82 -1.64 -6.05
C GLU A 86 12.44 -1.00 -6.17
N PHE A 87 11.41 -1.68 -5.68
CA PHE A 87 10.06 -1.14 -5.64
C PHE A 87 9.96 0.15 -4.82
N VAL A 88 10.54 0.16 -3.61
CA VAL A 88 10.54 1.34 -2.73
C VAL A 88 11.30 2.51 -3.36
N LYS A 89 12.42 2.24 -4.04
CA LYS A 89 13.19 3.27 -4.77
C LYS A 89 12.34 3.92 -5.86
N GLN A 90 11.70 3.10 -6.71
CA GLN A 90 10.83 3.61 -7.78
C GLN A 90 9.67 4.45 -7.23
N LEU A 91 9.02 4.02 -6.14
CA LEU A 91 7.95 4.80 -5.50
C LEU A 91 8.49 6.13 -4.92
N SER A 92 9.64 6.09 -4.25
CA SER A 92 10.23 7.26 -3.60
C SER A 92 10.71 8.30 -4.62
N GLU A 93 11.27 7.88 -5.75
CA GLU A 93 11.65 8.77 -6.86
C GLU A 93 10.45 9.59 -7.35
N LEU A 94 9.28 8.96 -7.40
CA LEU A 94 8.01 9.59 -7.77
C LEU A 94 7.39 10.46 -6.67
N GLY A 95 8.03 10.58 -5.51
CA GLY A 95 7.53 11.36 -4.36
C GLY A 95 6.32 10.70 -3.70
N MET A 96 6.28 9.36 -3.66
CA MET A 96 5.21 8.61 -3.02
C MET A 96 5.64 8.14 -1.62
N THR A 97 4.70 8.17 -0.69
CA THR A 97 4.81 7.48 0.60
C THR A 97 4.21 6.08 0.50
N PHE A 98 4.91 5.10 1.02
CA PHE A 98 4.53 3.69 0.95
C PHE A 98 4.50 3.05 2.34
N ASP A 99 3.32 2.58 2.75
CA ASP A 99 3.09 1.82 3.97
C ASP A 99 2.75 0.37 3.59
N VAL A 100 3.50 -0.60 4.11
CA VAL A 100 3.22 -2.03 3.92
C VAL A 100 2.98 -2.75 5.24
N TYR A 101 1.83 -3.40 5.34
CA TYR A 101 1.35 -4.10 6.53
C TYR A 101 1.39 -5.61 6.31
N GLU A 102 2.06 -6.32 7.22
CA GLU A 102 1.99 -7.78 7.30
C GLU A 102 0.80 -8.18 8.15
N ARG A 103 -0.10 -9.00 7.60
CA ARG A 103 -1.21 -9.56 8.36
C ARG A 103 -0.73 -10.62 9.36
N ASN A 104 -1.47 -10.82 10.44
CA ASN A 104 -1.32 -12.00 11.30
C ASN A 104 -1.66 -13.25 10.48
N GLY A 105 -0.88 -14.30 10.64
CA GLY A 105 -1.22 -15.63 10.13
C GLY A 105 -0.70 -16.72 11.07
N ASP A 106 -1.02 -17.97 10.75
CA ASP A 106 -0.86 -19.12 11.64
C ASP A 106 0.59 -19.58 11.86
N VAL A 107 1.59 -18.88 11.32
CA VAL A 107 2.97 -19.35 11.29
C VAL A 107 3.91 -18.35 11.96
N ASP A 108 4.76 -18.85 12.86
CA ASP A 108 5.90 -18.15 13.49
C ASP A 108 7.05 -17.82 12.50
N ILE A 109 6.72 -17.52 11.25
CA ILE A 109 7.69 -16.95 10.29
C ILE A 109 8.09 -15.58 10.82
N GLN A 110 9.33 -15.12 10.68
CA GLN A 110 9.71 -13.76 11.08
C GLN A 110 8.99 -12.68 10.22
N TYR A 111 9.26 -11.41 10.45
CA TYR A 111 8.57 -10.29 9.80
C TYR A 111 8.82 -10.22 8.29
N PHE A 112 7.77 -10.31 7.48
CA PHE A 112 7.86 -10.39 6.02
C PHE A 112 8.84 -11.48 5.54
N GLY A 113 8.93 -12.58 6.30
CA GLY A 113 9.85 -13.69 6.03
C GLY A 113 11.33 -13.41 6.30
N LYS A 114 11.66 -12.38 7.08
CA LYS A 114 13.04 -11.91 7.33
C LYS A 114 13.26 -11.48 8.79
N SER A 115 14.52 -11.45 9.22
CA SER A 115 14.90 -11.04 10.58
C SER A 115 14.86 -9.52 10.78
N ALA A 116 14.82 -9.06 12.03
CA ALA A 116 14.93 -7.64 12.35
C ALA A 116 16.27 -7.04 11.87
N GLU A 117 17.37 -7.78 12.00
CA GLU A 117 18.70 -7.37 11.51
C GLU A 117 18.71 -7.12 10.00
N TYR A 118 18.03 -7.97 9.23
CA TYR A 118 17.88 -7.78 7.79
C TYR A 118 17.17 -6.45 7.47
N TRP A 119 16.08 -6.15 8.18
CA TRP A 119 15.33 -4.91 7.96
C TRP A 119 16.10 -3.67 8.39
N ASN A 120 16.86 -3.74 9.49
CA ASN A 120 17.75 -2.66 9.93
C ASN A 120 18.85 -2.38 8.91
N LEU A 121 19.46 -3.43 8.35
CA LEU A 121 20.44 -3.29 7.27
C LEU A 121 19.80 -2.61 6.05
N LYS A 122 18.62 -3.07 5.63
CA LYS A 122 17.88 -2.50 4.50
C LYS A 122 17.50 -1.03 4.71
N ALA A 123 17.11 -0.65 5.93
CA ALA A 123 16.85 0.73 6.27
C ALA A 123 18.10 1.60 6.10
N GLY A 124 19.27 1.13 6.54
CA GLY A 124 20.54 1.82 6.32
C GLY A 124 20.92 1.98 4.84
N GLU A 125 20.67 0.95 4.02
CA GLU A 125 20.91 1.00 2.58
C GLU A 125 19.99 1.99 1.85
N LEU A 126 18.70 2.00 2.19
CA LEU A 126 17.73 2.96 1.64
C LEU A 126 18.03 4.39 2.09
N MET A 127 18.52 4.57 3.32
CA MET A 127 18.93 5.87 3.85
C MET A 127 20.04 6.51 3.01
N MET A 128 21.01 5.71 2.53
CA MET A 128 22.05 6.20 1.60
C MET A 128 21.48 6.69 0.26
N SER A 129 20.27 6.26 -0.10
CA SER A 129 19.54 6.69 -1.29
C SER A 129 18.57 7.85 -1.00
N GLY A 130 18.63 8.46 0.19
CA GLY A 130 17.72 9.53 0.62
C GLY A 130 16.30 9.06 0.96
N ILE A 131 16.13 7.76 1.16
CA ILE A 131 14.84 7.14 1.48
C ILE A 131 14.86 6.73 2.94
N GLU A 132 13.93 7.28 3.71
CA GLU A 132 13.73 6.88 5.08
C GLU A 132 12.83 5.65 5.13
N MET A 133 13.26 4.65 5.90
CA MET A 133 12.50 3.44 6.15
C MET A 133 12.39 3.21 7.65
N GLN A 134 11.17 3.01 8.14
CA GLN A 134 10.90 2.66 9.52
C GLN A 134 10.11 1.36 9.57
N MET A 135 10.52 0.45 10.45
CA MET A 135 9.79 -0.76 10.77
C MET A 135 9.20 -0.67 12.18
N VAL A 136 7.94 -1.04 12.34
CA VAL A 136 7.24 -1.12 13.62
C VAL A 136 6.59 -2.49 13.76
N THR A 137 6.76 -3.14 14.89
CA THR A 137 6.31 -4.52 15.15
C THR A 137 5.41 -4.62 16.37
N GLN A 138 4.60 -5.67 16.48
CA GLN A 138 3.68 -5.85 17.62
C GLN A 138 4.37 -5.84 19.00
N SER A 139 5.65 -6.20 19.08
CA SER A 139 6.42 -6.13 20.33
C SER A 139 6.88 -4.71 20.70
N ASP A 140 6.83 -3.75 19.77
CA ASP A 140 7.20 -2.37 20.04
C ASP A 140 6.11 -1.66 20.85
N ALA A 141 6.52 -0.96 21.91
CA ALA A 141 5.58 -0.24 22.79
C ALA A 141 4.79 0.88 22.07
N THR A 142 5.28 1.33 20.91
CA THR A 142 4.64 2.32 20.05
C THR A 142 3.67 1.71 19.03
N PHE A 143 3.63 0.39 18.89
CA PHE A 143 2.72 -0.34 18.02
C PHE A 143 1.34 -0.46 18.69
N ASP A 144 0.62 0.65 18.74
CA ASP A 144 -0.71 0.69 19.36
C ASP A 144 -1.75 -0.05 18.49
N HIS A 145 -2.28 -1.17 19.00
CA HIS A 145 -3.37 -1.92 18.39
C HIS A 145 -4.64 -1.09 18.15
N GLY A 146 -4.84 0.01 18.90
CA GLY A 146 -5.93 0.96 18.68
C GLY A 146 -5.70 1.90 17.48
N GLY A 147 -4.44 2.16 17.15
CA GLY A 147 -4.03 2.95 15.98
C GLY A 147 -4.15 2.19 14.65
N TYR A 148 -4.01 0.87 14.69
CA TYR A 148 -4.09 -0.01 13.53
C TYR A 148 -5.39 -0.82 13.59
N GLU A 149 -6.48 -0.28 13.01
CA GLU A 149 -7.85 -0.84 13.07
C GLU A 149 -7.98 -2.28 12.54
N LEU A 150 -6.95 -2.82 11.89
CA LEU A 150 -6.85 -4.23 11.55
C LEU A 150 -6.30 -5.01 12.76
N ARG A 151 -7.18 -5.70 13.50
CA ARG A 151 -6.85 -6.67 14.58
C ARG A 151 -6.00 -7.88 14.15
N GLY A 152 -5.40 -7.82 12.98
CA GLY A 152 -4.62 -8.87 12.36
C GLY A 152 -3.43 -8.30 11.61
N VAL A 153 -2.73 -7.31 12.16
CA VAL A 153 -1.43 -6.83 11.64
C VAL A 153 -0.35 -7.16 12.66
N ARG A 154 0.76 -7.71 12.18
CA ARG A 154 1.91 -8.10 13.00
C ARG A 154 3.05 -7.08 12.96
N ALA A 155 3.28 -6.54 11.77
CA ALA A 155 4.39 -5.64 11.48
C ALA A 155 3.98 -4.67 10.37
N HIS A 156 4.65 -3.54 10.37
CA HIS A 156 4.46 -2.46 9.41
C HIS A 156 5.83 -1.93 9.01
N ILE A 157 6.04 -1.74 7.71
CA ILE A 157 7.17 -0.96 7.18
C ILE A 157 6.61 0.27 6.49
N ARG A 158 7.16 1.42 6.83
CA ARG A 158 6.91 2.67 6.14
C ARG A 158 8.15 3.14 5.41
N CYS A 159 7.97 3.60 4.18
CA CYS A 159 9.01 4.20 3.36
C CYS A 159 8.56 5.53 2.76
N GLY A 160 9.47 6.49 2.64
CA GLY A 160 9.24 7.77 1.96
C GLY A 160 10.51 8.61 1.87
N LYS A 161 10.45 9.74 1.16
CA LYS A 161 11.54 10.72 1.16
C LYS A 161 11.63 11.40 2.54
N MET A 162 12.86 11.62 3.01
CA MET A 162 13.14 12.22 4.33
C MET A 162 12.44 13.57 4.57
N GLU A 163 12.29 14.39 3.54
CA GLU A 163 11.73 15.75 3.67
C GLU A 163 10.19 15.77 3.71
N GLU A 164 9.51 14.65 3.49
CA GLU A 164 8.04 14.56 3.34
C GLU A 164 7.36 13.78 4.49
N GLN A 165 8.10 13.36 5.52
CA GLN A 165 7.62 12.42 6.56
C GLN A 165 6.69 12.99 7.65
N ASP A 166 6.29 14.25 7.58
CA ASP A 166 5.49 14.91 8.62
C ASP A 166 4.02 14.43 8.72
N THR A 167 3.69 13.32 8.06
CA THR A 167 2.35 12.73 8.03
C THR A 167 2.32 11.46 8.86
N GLN A 168 1.26 11.22 9.65
CA GLN A 168 1.09 9.95 10.39
C GLN A 168 1.00 8.75 9.42
N PRO A 169 1.36 7.53 9.88
CA PRO A 169 1.20 6.31 9.07
C PRO A 169 -0.21 6.18 8.52
N LEU A 170 -0.33 5.73 7.26
CA LEU A 170 -1.65 5.52 6.66
C LEU A 170 -2.34 4.33 7.33
N ARG A 171 -3.55 4.53 7.83
CA ARG A 171 -4.32 3.46 8.48
C ARG A 171 -5.18 2.71 7.46
N PRO A 172 -5.10 1.37 7.36
CA PRO A 172 -5.98 0.59 6.48
C PRO A 172 -7.45 0.90 6.76
N LEU A 173 -8.26 1.07 5.71
CA LEU A 173 -9.68 1.37 5.91
C LEU A 173 -10.45 0.14 6.43
N PRO A 174 -11.35 0.28 7.42
CA PRO A 174 -12.15 -0.84 7.88
C PRO A 174 -13.04 -1.37 6.75
N LEU A 175 -13.19 -2.69 6.66
CA LEU A 175 -14.15 -3.36 5.77
C LEU A 175 -15.58 -3.21 6.30
N SER A 176 -16.03 -2.00 6.59
CA SER A 176 -17.47 -1.78 6.65
C SER A 176 -17.98 -1.86 5.21
N ARG A 177 -18.91 -2.79 4.96
CA ARG A 177 -19.57 -2.94 3.66
C ARG A 177 -20.35 -1.67 3.33
N GLY A 178 -19.71 -0.73 2.65
CA GLY A 178 -20.36 0.36 1.92
C GLY A 178 -21.31 1.27 2.72
N TYR A 179 -22.02 2.10 1.97
CA TYR A 179 -23.00 3.07 2.46
C TYR A 179 -24.03 2.39 3.36
N MET A 180 -24.04 2.74 4.65
CA MET A 180 -25.19 2.52 5.52
C MET A 180 -26.12 3.73 5.32
N PRO A 181 -27.28 3.59 4.65
CA PRO A 181 -28.26 4.66 4.63
C PRO A 181 -28.66 4.94 6.08
N ARG A 182 -28.77 6.22 6.44
CA ARG A 182 -29.38 6.63 7.70
C ARG A 182 -30.86 6.29 7.72
#